data_AF-A0A1I5V7J2-F1
#
_entry.id   AF-A0A1I5V7J2-F1
#
_cell.length_a   1.000
_cell.length_b   1.000
_cell.length_c   1.000
_cell.angle_alpha   90.00
_cell.angle_beta   90.00
_cell.angle_gamma   90.00
#
_symmetry.space_group_name_H-M   'P 1'
#
loop_
_entity.id
_entity.type
_entity.pdbx_description
1 polymer ?
#
loop_
_entity_poly.entity_id
_entity_poly.type
_entity_poly.pdbx_seq_one_letter_code
_entity_poly.pdbx_strand_id
1 'polypeptide(L)'
;MRILSISIVLRILLIISFALVAFMQVKDTQLSDMFLNDEISFEYYKENEINTSVYGFIFVILTLINSWYTNYLSKKRNNGRILMREIVIPEMNLNDDEREAEITGKSAKAAFSVIIIATFIVLAFFALVIPYLDNPLPYSVFTIAALPIIGLLTYYITYRVLYLK
;
A
#
# COMPACT_ATOMS: atom_id res chain seq x y z
N MET A 1 -1.01 19.47 -9.18
CA MET A 1 -0.45 18.21 -9.77
C MET A 1 0.82 17.68 -9.11
N ARG A 2 1.91 18.46 -8.95
CA ARG A 2 3.18 17.93 -8.37
C ARG A 2 3.00 17.36 -6.96
N ILE A 3 2.28 18.06 -6.10
CA ILE A 3 1.98 17.64 -4.72
C ILE A 3 1.22 16.30 -4.70
N LEU A 4 0.16 16.19 -5.51
CA LEU A 4 -0.62 14.95 -5.64
C LEU A 4 0.27 13.78 -6.12
N SER A 5 1.16 14.03 -7.08
CA SER A 5 2.08 13.01 -7.59
C SER A 5 3.03 12.50 -6.49
N ILE A 6 3.59 13.41 -5.68
CA ILE A 6 4.48 13.06 -4.56
C ILE A 6 3.72 12.28 -3.48
N SER A 7 2.52 12.73 -3.09
CA SER A 7 1.70 12.04 -2.08
C SER A 7 1.36 10.62 -2.52
N ILE A 8 0.99 10.42 -3.79
CA ILE A 8 0.69 9.08 -4.34
C ILE A 8 1.94 8.19 -4.38
N VAL A 9 3.08 8.71 -4.82
CA VAL A 9 4.34 7.95 -4.83
C VAL A 9 4.75 7.53 -3.41
N LEU A 10 4.68 8.45 -2.45
CA LEU A 10 5.01 8.15 -1.05
C LEU A 10 4.09 7.09 -0.45
N ARG A 11 2.78 7.15 -0.74
CA ARG A 11 1.80 6.13 -0.30
C ARG A 11 2.07 4.76 -0.94
N ILE A 12 2.40 4.72 -2.23
CA ILE A 12 2.76 3.46 -2.92
C ILE A 12 4.03 2.86 -2.31
N LEU A 13 5.08 3.66 -2.08
CA LEU A 13 6.32 3.20 -1.44
C LEU A 13 6.08 2.69 -0.01
N LEU A 14 5.18 3.34 0.74
CA LEU A 14 4.79 2.89 2.06
C LEU A 14 4.09 1.52 2.01
N ILE A 15 3.16 1.33 1.07
CA ILE A 15 2.45 0.04 0.88
C ILE A 15 3.45 -1.06 0.50
N ILE A 16 4.39 -0.78 -0.40
CA ILE A 16 5.42 -1.74 -0.82
C ILE A 16 6.33 -2.11 0.37
N SER A 17 6.78 -1.13 1.14
CA SER A 17 7.64 -1.42 2.29
C SER A 17 6.92 -2.21 3.39
N PHE A 18 5.63 -1.90 3.63
CA PHE A 18 4.79 -2.72 4.51
C PHE A 18 4.67 -4.16 4.00
N ALA A 19 4.40 -4.35 2.70
CA ALA A 19 4.29 -5.68 2.10
C ALA A 19 5.58 -6.48 2.24
N LEU A 20 6.75 -5.85 2.08
CA LEU A 20 8.05 -6.49 2.31
C LEU A 20 8.25 -6.92 3.75
N VAL A 21 7.89 -6.08 4.73
CA VAL A 21 7.96 -6.44 6.16
C VAL A 21 7.07 -7.63 6.45
N ALA A 22 5.79 -7.55 6.05
CA ALA A 22 4.82 -8.62 6.28
C ALA A 22 5.25 -9.93 5.59
N PHE A 23 5.76 -9.86 4.36
CA PHE A 23 6.32 -11.03 3.67
C PHE A 23 7.44 -11.70 4.45
N MET A 24 8.41 -10.91 4.94
CA MET A 24 9.54 -11.45 5.69
C MET A 24 9.10 -12.01 7.05
N GLN A 25 8.14 -11.37 7.73
CA GLN A 25 7.56 -11.89 8.98
C GLN A 25 6.82 -13.21 8.78
N VAL A 26 6.03 -13.35 7.71
CA VAL A 26 5.34 -14.60 7.41
C VAL A 26 6.35 -15.72 7.15
N LYS A 27 7.41 -15.46 6.37
CA LYS A 27 8.46 -16.45 6.13
C LYS A 27 9.21 -16.85 7.41
N ASP A 28 9.53 -15.88 8.26
CA ASP A 28 10.25 -16.10 9.52
C ASP A 28 9.42 -16.93 10.51
N THR A 29 8.11 -16.63 10.58
CA THR A 29 7.15 -17.41 11.37
C THR A 29 7.06 -18.84 10.85
N GLN A 30 6.97 -19.04 9.54
CA GLN A 30 6.93 -20.37 8.94
C GLN A 30 8.21 -21.17 9.20
N LEU A 31 9.38 -20.54 9.08
CA LEU A 31 10.66 -21.19 9.38
C LEU A 31 10.74 -21.59 10.86
N SER A 32 10.26 -20.72 11.75
CA SER A 32 10.17 -21.00 13.19
C SER A 32 9.22 -22.16 13.50
N ASP A 33 8.05 -22.19 12.86
CA ASP A 33 7.07 -23.27 13.04
C ASP A 33 7.63 -24.62 12.55
N MET A 34 8.30 -24.66 11.40
CA MET A 34 8.96 -25.87 10.89
C MET A 34 10.04 -26.38 11.85
N PHE A 35 10.80 -25.47 12.48
CA PHE A 35 11.82 -25.85 13.47
C PHE A 35 11.19 -26.39 14.75
N LEU A 36 10.14 -25.74 15.27
CA LEU A 36 9.46 -26.17 16.50
C LEU A 36 8.72 -27.50 16.35
N ASN A 37 8.33 -27.85 15.12
CA ASN A 37 7.67 -29.12 14.80
C ASN A 37 8.66 -30.24 14.40
N ASP A 38 9.97 -30.05 14.62
CA ASP A 38 11.04 -31.00 14.26
C ASP A 38 11.09 -31.37 12.76
N GLU A 39 10.56 -30.51 11.87
CA GLU A 39 10.58 -30.73 10.41
C GLU A 39 11.94 -30.37 9.78
N ILE A 40 12.71 -29.51 10.44
CA ILE A 40 14.04 -29.05 10.00
C ILE A 40 15.07 -29.09 11.14
N SER A 41 16.35 -29.20 10.79
CA SER A 41 17.44 -29.19 11.79
C SER A 41 17.73 -27.77 12.30
N PHE A 42 18.32 -27.68 13.50
CA PHE A 42 18.79 -26.39 14.06
C PHE A 42 19.83 -25.72 13.15
N GLU A 43 20.69 -26.49 12.50
CA GLU A 43 21.71 -25.98 11.59
C GLU A 43 21.06 -25.33 10.36
N TYR A 44 20.03 -25.96 9.79
CA TYR A 44 19.24 -25.39 8.69
C TYR A 44 18.48 -24.12 9.11
N TYR A 45 17.87 -24.12 10.30
CA TYR A 45 17.18 -22.96 10.85
C TYR A 45 18.14 -21.75 10.97
N LYS A 46 19.33 -21.96 11.52
CA LYS A 46 20.33 -20.91 11.71
C LYS A 46 20.92 -20.39 10.38
N GLU A 47 21.13 -21.27 9.41
CA GLU A 47 21.63 -20.88 8.08
C GLU A 47 20.60 -20.05 7.30
N ASN A 48 19.31 -20.29 7.52
CA ASN A 48 18.21 -19.62 6.83
C ASN A 48 17.51 -18.53 7.64
N GLU A 49 18.11 -18.10 8.77
CA GLU A 49 17.54 -17.07 9.65
C GLU A 49 17.21 -15.78 8.85
N ILE A 50 15.98 -15.30 9.00
CA ILE A 50 15.47 -14.17 8.23
C ILE A 50 15.61 -12.89 9.04
N ASN A 51 16.56 -12.04 8.66
CA ASN A 51 16.69 -10.72 9.27
C ASN A 51 15.58 -9.76 8.80
N THR A 52 14.52 -9.66 9.60
CA THR A 52 13.38 -8.76 9.34
C THR A 52 13.68 -7.29 9.67
N SER A 53 14.74 -7.01 10.43
CA SER A 53 15.03 -5.69 11.01
C SER A 53 15.28 -4.61 9.96
N VAL A 54 15.98 -4.95 8.87
CA VAL A 54 16.29 -3.99 7.80
C VAL A 54 15.01 -3.48 7.14
N TYR A 55 14.08 -4.38 6.85
CA TYR A 55 12.79 -4.02 6.25
C TYR A 55 11.93 -3.23 7.23
N GLY A 56 11.93 -3.62 8.52
CA GLY A 56 11.27 -2.87 9.58
C GLY A 56 11.77 -1.43 9.69
N PHE A 57 13.09 -1.23 9.62
CA PHE A 57 13.71 0.09 9.64
C PHE A 57 13.29 0.96 8.45
N ILE A 58 13.32 0.40 7.23
CA ILE A 58 12.87 1.09 6.02
C ILE A 58 11.38 1.49 6.13
N PHE A 59 10.54 0.57 6.60
CA PHE A 59 9.11 0.82 6.81
C PHE A 59 8.86 1.95 7.82
N VAL A 60 9.60 1.97 8.93
CA VAL A 60 9.51 3.05 9.93
C VAL A 60 9.92 4.39 9.32
N ILE A 61 11.03 4.46 8.59
CA ILE A 61 11.46 5.69 7.90
C ILE A 61 10.38 6.18 6.95
N LEU A 62 9.84 5.30 6.09
CA LEU A 62 8.81 5.69 5.13
C LEU A 62 7.51 6.11 5.81
N THR A 63 7.16 5.50 6.94
CA THR A 63 6.01 5.90 7.76
C THR A 63 6.20 7.31 8.30
N LEU A 64 7.38 7.61 8.84
CA LEU A 64 7.72 8.94 9.36
C LEU A 64 7.71 9.99 8.24
N ILE A 65 8.29 9.69 7.08
CA ILE A 65 8.29 10.59 5.92
C ILE A 65 6.86 10.85 5.44
N ASN A 66 6.04 9.81 5.28
CA ASN A 66 4.64 9.94 4.86
C ASN A 66 3.82 10.78 5.86
N SER A 67 3.96 10.48 7.16
CA SER A 67 3.28 11.22 8.23
C SER A 67 3.71 12.68 8.26
N TRP A 68 5.01 12.94 8.22
CA TRP A 68 5.55 14.30 8.18
C TRP A 68 5.06 15.07 6.95
N TYR A 69 5.12 14.48 5.77
CA TYR A 69 4.72 15.12 4.52
C TYR A 69 3.22 15.46 4.50
N THR A 70 2.37 14.50 4.90
CA THR A 70 0.91 14.70 4.98
C THR A 70 0.57 15.79 6.00
N ASN A 71 1.22 15.79 7.16
CA ASN A 71 1.02 16.81 8.19
C ASN A 71 1.49 18.20 7.74
N TYR A 72 2.64 18.28 7.05
CA TYR A 72 3.15 19.52 6.50
C TYR A 72 2.15 20.13 5.50
N LEU A 73 1.60 19.32 4.61
CA LEU A 73 0.63 19.78 3.61
C LEU A 73 -0.70 20.20 4.23
N SER A 74 -1.24 19.44 5.18
CA SER A 74 -2.48 19.82 5.87
C SER A 74 -2.32 21.14 6.63
N LYS A 75 -1.21 21.33 7.37
CA LYS A 75 -0.92 22.59 8.07
C LYS A 75 -0.77 23.77 7.11
N LYS A 76 -0.08 23.58 5.99
CA LYS A 76 0.13 24.62 4.98
C LYS A 76 -1.20 25.11 4.39
N ARG A 77 -2.19 24.22 4.27
CA ARG A 77 -3.49 24.52 3.66
C ARG A 77 -4.53 25.04 4.63
N ASN A 78 -4.51 24.59 5.88
CA ASN A 78 -5.54 24.90 6.87
C ASN A 78 -5.08 25.88 7.96
N ASN A 79 -4.25 26.87 7.60
CA ASN A 79 -3.74 27.89 8.51
C ASN A 79 -3.16 27.30 9.81
N GLY A 80 -2.35 26.24 9.68
CA GLY A 80 -1.69 25.57 10.80
C GLY A 80 -2.51 24.48 11.51
N ARG A 81 -3.77 24.24 11.10
CA ARG A 81 -4.59 23.14 11.62
C ARG A 81 -4.35 21.84 10.86
N ILE A 82 -4.50 20.71 11.54
CA ILE A 82 -4.47 19.38 10.93
C ILE A 82 -5.91 18.89 10.84
N LEU A 83 -6.41 18.64 9.63
CA LEU A 83 -7.75 18.09 9.43
C LEU A 83 -7.65 16.58 9.15
N MET A 84 -8.12 15.75 10.10
CA MET A 84 -8.10 14.28 10.00
C MET A 84 -8.71 13.76 8.69
N ARG A 85 -9.74 14.43 8.15
CA ARG A 85 -10.40 14.05 6.90
C ARG A 85 -9.47 14.12 5.68
N GLU A 86 -8.47 14.99 5.70
CA GLU A 86 -7.50 15.16 4.61
C GLU A 86 -6.38 14.12 4.64
N ILE A 87 -6.23 13.40 5.75
CA ILE A 87 -5.23 12.33 5.88
C ILE A 87 -5.64 11.12 5.03
N VAL A 88 -6.94 10.85 4.94
CA VAL A 88 -7.48 9.65 4.26
C VAL A 88 -7.63 9.88 2.75
N ILE A 89 -8.13 11.04 2.34
CA ILE A 89 -8.41 11.34 0.92
C ILE A 89 -7.15 11.90 0.26
N PRO A 90 -6.72 11.40 -0.92
CA PRO A 90 -5.62 12.00 -1.67
C PRO A 90 -5.89 13.49 -1.88
N GLU A 91 -4.90 14.29 -1.47
CA GLU A 91 -5.08 15.69 -1.14
C GLU A 91 -5.45 16.54 -2.35
N MET A 92 -6.60 17.23 -2.28
CA MET A 92 -7.07 18.18 -3.29
C MET A 92 -7.65 19.43 -2.66
N ASN A 93 -7.57 20.56 -3.36
CA ASN A 93 -8.10 21.86 -2.94
C ASN A 93 -9.64 21.85 -2.95
N LEU A 94 -10.23 21.19 -1.95
CA LEU A 94 -11.69 21.04 -1.81
C LEU A 94 -12.41 22.36 -1.54
N ASN A 95 -11.70 23.43 -1.14
CA ASN A 95 -12.31 24.64 -0.61
C ASN A 95 -12.47 25.78 -1.62
N ASP A 96 -11.81 25.75 -2.78
CA ASP A 96 -11.77 26.90 -3.70
C ASP A 96 -12.32 26.64 -5.11
N ASP A 97 -12.55 25.38 -5.53
CA ASP A 97 -12.93 25.09 -6.93
C ASP A 97 -13.92 23.92 -7.03
N GLU A 98 -15.19 24.22 -7.32
CA GLU A 98 -16.26 23.21 -7.52
C GLU A 98 -15.86 22.16 -8.56
N ARG A 99 -15.10 22.59 -9.58
CA ARG A 99 -14.53 21.72 -10.62
C ARG A 99 -13.57 20.69 -10.04
N GLU A 100 -12.70 21.08 -9.11
CA GLU A 100 -11.72 20.16 -8.51
C GLU A 100 -12.42 19.12 -7.63
N ALA A 101 -13.47 19.53 -6.90
CA ALA A 101 -14.31 18.60 -6.12
C ALA A 101 -15.01 17.58 -7.03
N GLU A 102 -15.56 18.00 -8.17
CA GLU A 102 -16.21 17.09 -9.13
C GLU A 102 -15.22 16.08 -9.73
N ILE A 103 -14.05 16.56 -10.16
CA ILE A 103 -13.00 15.70 -10.72
C ILE A 103 -12.50 14.71 -9.66
N THR A 104 -12.34 15.15 -8.40
CA THR A 104 -12.00 14.29 -7.26
C THR A 104 -13.01 13.17 -7.09
N GLY A 105 -14.30 13.52 -7.05
CA GLY A 105 -15.38 12.55 -6.89
C GLY A 105 -15.42 11.52 -8.02
N LYS A 106 -15.27 11.96 -9.28
CA LYS A 106 -15.20 11.07 -10.45
C LYS A 106 -13.99 10.13 -10.39
N SER A 107 -12.83 10.66 -10.01
CA SER A 107 -11.59 9.88 -9.91
C SER A 107 -11.63 8.85 -8.78
N ALA A 108 -12.20 9.21 -7.63
CA ALA A 108 -12.39 8.30 -6.50
C ALA A 108 -13.37 7.17 -6.84
N LYS A 109 -14.48 7.48 -7.52
CA LYS A 109 -15.43 6.46 -8.00
C LYS A 109 -14.75 5.48 -8.96
N ALA A 110 -13.97 5.98 -9.92
CA ALA A 110 -13.22 5.14 -10.85
C ALA A 110 -12.22 4.21 -10.12
N ALA A 111 -11.44 4.76 -9.19
CA ALA A 111 -10.50 3.99 -8.39
C ALA A 111 -11.19 2.87 -7.59
N PHE A 112 -12.32 3.19 -6.95
CA PHE A 112 -13.10 2.20 -6.20
C PHE A 112 -13.67 1.10 -7.10
N SER A 113 -14.22 1.46 -8.27
CA SER A 113 -14.71 0.48 -9.25
C SER A 113 -13.60 -0.46 -9.73
N VAL A 114 -12.41 0.07 -10.03
CA VAL A 114 -11.27 -0.76 -10.45
C VAL A 114 -10.78 -1.66 -9.32
N ILE A 115 -10.73 -1.18 -8.07
CA ILE A 115 -10.38 -2.04 -6.92
C ILE A 115 -11.37 -3.22 -6.80
N ILE A 116 -12.67 -2.98 -6.93
CA ILE A 116 -13.68 -4.05 -6.85
C ILE A 116 -13.42 -5.11 -7.93
N ILE A 117 -13.24 -4.68 -9.18
CA ILE A 117 -12.98 -5.60 -10.29
C ILE A 117 -11.66 -6.36 -10.07
N ALA A 118 -10.60 -5.66 -9.69
CA ALA A 118 -9.31 -6.26 -9.38
C ALA A 118 -9.40 -7.28 -8.24
N THR A 119 -10.25 -7.03 -7.23
CA THR A 119 -10.49 -7.96 -6.12
C THR A 119 -11.07 -9.28 -6.63
N PHE A 120 -12.07 -9.26 -7.52
CA PHE A 120 -12.61 -10.49 -8.11
C PHE A 120 -11.57 -11.26 -8.94
N ILE A 121 -10.75 -10.54 -9.71
CA ILE A 121 -9.65 -11.14 -10.49
C ILE A 121 -8.66 -11.83 -9.56
N VAL A 122 -8.26 -11.14 -8.48
CA VAL A 122 -7.36 -11.68 -7.46
C VAL A 122 -7.93 -12.94 -6.82
N LEU A 123 -9.20 -12.92 -6.41
CA LEU A 123 -9.86 -14.08 -5.79
C LEU A 123 -9.91 -15.27 -6.75
N ALA A 124 -10.26 -15.04 -8.01
CA ALA A 124 -10.26 -16.09 -9.04
C ALA A 124 -8.85 -16.66 -9.25
N PHE A 125 -7.83 -15.80 -9.28
CA PHE A 125 -6.44 -16.23 -9.42
C PHE A 125 -5.99 -17.07 -8.23
N PHE A 126 -6.29 -16.67 -6.98
CA PHE A 126 -5.99 -17.48 -5.80
C PHE A 126 -6.66 -18.85 -5.85
N ALA A 127 -7.95 -18.92 -6.20
CA ALA A 127 -8.67 -20.18 -6.30
C ALA A 127 -8.03 -21.16 -7.31
N LEU A 128 -7.46 -20.63 -8.38
CA LEU A 128 -6.82 -21.43 -9.43
C LEU A 128 -5.36 -21.78 -9.12
N VAL A 129 -4.62 -20.90 -8.42
CA VAL A 129 -3.16 -20.99 -8.30
C VAL A 129 -2.70 -21.57 -6.96
N ILE A 130 -3.46 -21.40 -5.88
CA ILE A 130 -3.11 -21.94 -4.54
C ILE A 130 -2.72 -23.43 -4.59
N PRO A 131 -3.46 -24.33 -5.27
CA PRO A 131 -3.12 -25.75 -5.30
C PRO A 131 -1.76 -26.07 -5.93
N TYR A 132 -1.18 -25.14 -6.70
CA TYR A 132 0.08 -25.31 -7.42
C TYR A 132 1.26 -24.58 -6.73
N LEU A 133 1.04 -23.96 -5.57
CA LEU A 133 2.07 -23.26 -4.81
C LEU A 133 2.43 -24.07 -3.57
N ASP A 134 3.72 -24.39 -3.42
CA ASP A 134 4.24 -25.08 -2.23
C ASP A 134 4.05 -24.26 -0.95
N ASN A 135 4.00 -22.92 -1.07
CA ASN A 135 3.78 -22.02 0.05
C ASN A 135 3.12 -20.70 -0.40
N PRO A 136 1.77 -20.63 -0.49
CA PRO A 136 1.06 -19.47 -1.03
C PRO A 136 0.97 -18.28 -0.08
N LEU A 137 1.16 -18.51 1.23
CA LEU A 137 0.94 -17.51 2.30
C LEU A 137 1.80 -16.26 2.14
N PRO A 138 3.13 -16.34 1.96
CA PRO A 138 3.97 -15.16 1.72
C PRO A 138 3.54 -14.38 0.48
N TYR A 139 3.21 -15.06 -0.62
CA TYR A 139 2.79 -14.41 -1.86
C TYR A 139 1.46 -13.67 -1.72
N SER A 140 0.60 -14.12 -0.80
CA SER A 140 -0.69 -13.49 -0.57
C SER A 140 -0.61 -12.04 -0.10
N VAL A 141 0.47 -11.72 0.62
CA VAL A 141 0.75 -10.37 1.11
C VAL A 141 0.89 -9.37 -0.04
N PHE A 142 1.62 -9.74 -1.11
CA PHE A 142 1.81 -8.86 -2.27
C PHE A 142 0.54 -8.68 -3.07
N THR A 143 -0.28 -9.72 -3.19
CA THR A 143 -1.54 -9.62 -3.92
C THR A 143 -2.54 -8.72 -3.20
N ILE A 144 -2.60 -8.79 -1.87
CA ILE A 144 -3.42 -7.87 -1.06
C ILE A 144 -2.88 -6.44 -1.17
N ALA A 145 -1.57 -6.25 -1.09
CA ALA A 145 -0.93 -4.93 -1.22
C ALA A 145 -1.10 -4.30 -2.61
N ALA A 146 -1.28 -5.11 -3.67
CA ALA A 146 -1.50 -4.61 -5.03
C ALA A 146 -2.84 -3.86 -5.17
N LEU A 147 -3.88 -4.23 -4.41
CA LEU A 147 -5.20 -3.60 -4.49
C LEU A 147 -5.17 -2.08 -4.21
N PRO A 148 -4.65 -1.59 -3.06
CA PRO A 148 -4.57 -0.16 -2.81
C PRO A 148 -3.62 0.56 -3.79
N ILE A 149 -2.57 -0.10 -4.30
CA ILE A 149 -1.67 0.47 -5.32
C ILE A 149 -2.43 0.71 -6.63
N ILE A 150 -3.18 -0.28 -7.12
CA ILE A 150 -4.02 -0.17 -8.31
C ILE A 150 -5.05 0.96 -8.12
N GLY A 151 -5.65 1.06 -6.94
CA GLY A 151 -6.56 2.15 -6.59
C GLY A 151 -5.91 3.53 -6.72
N LEU A 152 -4.74 3.72 -6.11
CA LEU A 152 -4.00 4.98 -6.15
C LEU A 152 -3.55 5.36 -7.57
N LEU A 153 -3.11 4.38 -8.36
CA LEU A 153 -2.73 4.59 -9.76
C LEU A 153 -3.95 4.96 -10.62
N THR A 154 -5.07 4.25 -10.45
CA THR A 154 -6.32 4.54 -11.17
C THR A 154 -6.83 5.93 -10.83
N TYR A 155 -6.79 6.29 -9.54
CA TYR A 155 -7.13 7.63 -9.08
C TYR A 155 -6.26 8.69 -9.77
N TYR A 156 -4.93 8.51 -9.75
CA TYR A 156 -3.99 9.45 -10.36
C TYR A 156 -4.22 9.63 -11.86
N ILE A 157 -4.37 8.52 -12.59
CA ILE A 157 -4.57 8.52 -14.05
C ILE A 157 -5.89 9.22 -14.38
N THR A 158 -6.97 8.82 -13.71
CA THR A 158 -8.31 9.39 -13.95
C THR A 158 -8.32 10.88 -13.63
N TYR A 159 -7.72 11.27 -12.51
CA TYR A 159 -7.61 12.66 -12.12
C TYR A 159 -6.88 13.48 -13.18
N ARG A 160 -5.71 13.01 -13.62
CA ARG A 160 -4.90 13.71 -14.63
C ARG A 160 -5.65 13.85 -15.96
N VAL A 161 -6.34 12.80 -16.40
CA VAL A 161 -7.12 12.83 -17.65
C VAL A 161 -8.27 13.82 -17.56
N LEU A 162 -9.00 13.85 -16.44
CA LEU A 162 -10.13 14.75 -16.24
C LEU A 162 -9.70 16.21 -16.02
N TYR A 163 -8.55 16.44 -15.39
CA TYR A 163 -8.01 17.79 -15.16
C TYR A 163 -7.47 18.44 -16.45
N LEU A 164 -6.99 17.62 -17.39
CA LEU A 164 -6.49 18.09 -18.70
C LEU A 164 -7.62 18.33 -19.72
N LYS A 165 -8.85 17.88 -19.44
CA LYS A 165 -10.05 18.18 -20.23
C LYS A 165 -10.69 19.48 -19.73
#